data_AF-A0A1Q8KUY9-F1
#
_entry.id   AF-A0A1Q8KUY9-F1
#
_cell.length_a   1.000
_cell.length_b   1.000
_cell.length_c   1.000
_cell.angle_alpha   90.00
_cell.angle_beta   90.00
_cell.angle_gamma   90.00
#
_symmetry.space_group_name_H-M   'P 1'
#
loop_
_entity.id
_entity.type
_entity.pdbx_description
1 polymer ?
#
loop_
_entity_poly.entity_id
_entity_poly.type
_entity_poly.pdbx_seq_one_letter_code
_entity_poly.pdbx_strand_id
1 'polypeptide(L)'
;MSYTVDVSRADKVWHVHVVEIDRVTQARTLAEVPEMAIDLIYIMTGESDAALDVEVDLPETAAKHLAEARRLRRVESEARSAAATELREAAVELKRQGLSMRDLGDAIGVSHQRASQLTSGRT
;
A
#
# COMPACT_ATOMS: atom_id res chain seq x y z
N MET A 1 23.05 10.50 6.10
CA MET A 1 22.22 11.13 7.16
C MET A 1 20.76 11.04 6.72
N SER A 2 19.77 11.11 7.62
CA SER A 2 18.36 11.21 7.20
C SER A 2 17.95 12.68 7.20
N TYR A 3 17.28 13.11 6.13
CA TYR A 3 16.80 14.47 5.94
C TYR A 3 15.28 14.48 5.83
N THR A 4 14.66 15.40 6.56
CA THR A 4 13.21 15.64 6.54
C THR A 4 12.90 16.60 5.38
N VAL A 5 11.95 16.21 4.55
CA VAL A 5 11.56 16.94 3.35
C VAL A 5 10.08 17.28 3.42
N ASP A 6 9.79 18.52 3.76
CA ASP A 6 8.43 19.06 3.82
C ASP A 6 8.02 19.54 2.42
N VAL A 7 6.94 18.95 1.89
CA VAL A 7 6.46 19.19 0.54
C VAL A 7 5.09 19.85 0.58
N SER A 8 5.00 21.08 0.12
CA SER A 8 3.73 21.82 0.06
C SER A 8 3.41 22.29 -1.35
N ARG A 9 2.13 22.48 -1.66
CA ARG A 9 1.71 22.99 -2.96
C ARG A 9 1.74 24.52 -2.95
N ALA A 10 2.51 25.12 -3.87
CA ALA A 10 2.54 26.57 -4.10
C ALA A 10 2.33 26.88 -5.58
N ASP A 11 1.24 27.59 -5.90
CA ASP A 11 0.83 27.89 -7.28
C ASP A 11 0.81 26.64 -8.19
N LYS A 12 1.74 26.59 -9.16
CA LYS A 12 1.86 25.53 -10.17
C LYS A 12 2.97 24.52 -9.87
N VAL A 13 3.69 24.69 -8.76
CA VAL A 13 4.83 23.85 -8.37
C VAL A 13 4.64 23.26 -6.98
N TRP A 14 5.48 22.29 -6.64
CA TRP A 14 5.67 21.79 -5.29
C TRP A 14 6.89 22.47 -4.70
N HIS A 15 6.73 23.10 -3.54
CA HIS A 15 7.84 23.52 -2.71
C HIS A 15 8.38 22.30 -1.98
N VAL A 16 9.70 22.14 -1.99
CA VAL A 16 10.42 21.03 -1.38
C VAL A 16 11.41 21.64 -0.40
N HIS A 17 11.04 21.68 0.88
CA HIS A 17 11.85 22.23 1.96
C HIS A 17 12.61 21.11 2.65
N VAL A 18 13.94 21.19 2.64
CA VAL A 18 14.80 20.26 3.40
C VAL A 18 15.13 20.93 4.73
N VAL A 19 14.61 20.35 5.81
CA VAL A 19 14.54 20.99 7.14
C VAL A 19 15.93 21.20 7.73
N GLU A 20 16.81 20.19 7.66
CA GLU A 20 18.11 20.19 8.34
C GLU A 20 19.09 21.21 7.76
N ILE A 21 18.93 21.57 6.48
CA ILE A 21 19.74 22.60 5.81
C ILE A 21 19.01 23.93 5.66
N ASP A 22 17.74 23.99 6.07
CA ASP A 22 16.84 25.13 5.91
C ASP A 22 16.89 25.72 4.50
N ARG A 23 16.70 24.87 3.49
CA ARG A 23 16.71 25.28 2.07
C ARG A 23 15.53 24.70 1.32
N VAL A 24 15.10 25.43 0.30
CA VAL A 24 13.95 25.08 -0.53
C VAL A 24 14.38 24.93 -1.98
N THR A 25 13.85 23.90 -2.63
CA THR A 25 13.86 23.73 -4.08
C THR A 25 12.43 23.52 -4.58
N GLN A 26 12.25 23.32 -5.88
CA GLN A 26 10.93 23.18 -6.50
C GLN A 26 10.86 21.95 -7.38
N ALA A 27 9.71 21.29 -7.38
CA ALA A 27 9.39 20.18 -8.28
C ALA A 27 8.09 20.46 -9.04
N ARG A 28 7.97 20.00 -10.30
CA ARG A 28 6.70 20.11 -11.06
C ARG A 28 5.73 19.00 -10.66
N THR A 29 6.25 17.85 -10.25
CA THR A 29 5.45 16.70 -9.80
C THR A 29 5.99 16.13 -8.49
N LEU A 30 5.16 15.42 -7.72
CA LEU A 30 5.62 14.73 -6.50
C LEU A 30 6.68 13.65 -6.79
N ALA A 31 6.71 13.10 -8.00
CA ALA A 31 7.71 12.11 -8.40
C ALA A 31 9.11 12.71 -8.59
N GLU A 32 9.21 14.02 -8.89
CA GLU A 32 10.48 14.74 -9.01
C GLU A 32 11.05 15.15 -7.63
N VAL A 33 10.25 15.10 -6.56
CA VAL A 33 10.66 15.57 -5.21
C VAL A 33 11.95 14.92 -4.71
N PRO A 34 12.11 13.57 -4.76
CA PRO A 34 13.31 12.94 -4.21
C PRO A 34 14.59 13.38 -4.92
N GLU A 35 14.56 13.48 -6.24
CA GLU A 35 15.68 13.95 -7.06
C GLU A 35 16.05 15.39 -6.71
N MET A 36 15.04 16.28 -6.67
CA MET A 36 15.27 17.70 -6.34
C MET A 36 15.84 17.89 -4.93
N ALA A 37 15.37 17.11 -3.95
CA ALA A 37 15.86 17.16 -2.58
C ALA A 37 17.31 16.66 -2.47
N ILE A 38 17.66 15.55 -3.12
CA ILE A 38 19.03 15.01 -3.14
C ILE A 38 19.99 16.00 -3.79
N ASP A 39 19.63 16.59 -4.93
CA ASP A 39 20.46 17.59 -5.61
C ASP A 39 20.70 18.81 -4.73
N LEU A 40 19.65 19.29 -4.05
CA LEU A 40 19.78 20.41 -3.12
C LEU A 40 20.71 20.08 -1.94
N ILE A 41 20.57 18.90 -1.34
CA ILE A 41 21.45 18.44 -0.25
C ILE A 41 22.89 18.37 -0.74
N TYR A 42 23.15 17.72 -1.87
CA TYR A 42 24.50 17.59 -2.43
C TYR A 42 25.14 18.95 -2.71
N ILE A 43 24.41 19.89 -3.32
CA ILE A 43 24.91 21.25 -3.59
C ILE A 43 25.26 21.99 -2.30
N MET A 44 24.47 21.82 -1.24
CA MET A 44 24.62 22.57 0.01
C MET A 44 25.62 21.94 0.99
N THR A 45 25.77 20.62 0.99
CA THR A 45 26.54 19.87 2.01
C THR A 45 27.65 19.01 1.42
N GLY A 46 27.61 18.69 0.12
CA GLY A 46 28.49 17.73 -0.53
C GLY A 46 28.15 16.26 -0.27
N GLU A 47 27.07 15.97 0.47
CA GLU A 47 26.62 14.59 0.76
C GLU A 47 25.86 14.00 -0.44
N SER A 48 26.30 12.83 -0.93
CA SER A 48 25.71 12.17 -2.10
C SER A 48 24.84 10.94 -1.78
N ASP A 49 24.75 10.54 -0.50
CA ASP A 49 24.01 9.36 -0.04
C ASP A 49 23.06 9.73 1.11
N ALA A 50 22.21 10.74 0.85
CA ALA A 50 21.22 11.21 1.79
C ALA A 50 19.97 10.32 1.76
N ALA A 51 19.53 9.85 2.93
CA ALA A 51 18.21 9.25 3.07
C ALA A 51 17.16 10.36 3.24
N LEU A 52 15.98 10.20 2.66
CA LEU A 52 14.90 11.18 2.73
C LEU A 52 13.70 10.62 3.50
N ASP A 53 13.16 11.43 4.40
CA ASP A 53 11.84 11.27 4.98
C ASP A 53 10.93 12.37 4.41
N VAL A 54 10.00 12.01 3.54
CA VAL A 54 9.24 12.98 2.74
C VAL A 54 7.82 13.09 3.28
N GLU A 55 7.48 14.27 3.80
CA GLU A 55 6.13 14.61 4.25
C GLU A 55 5.45 15.52 3.24
N VAL A 56 4.29 15.11 2.72
CA VAL A 56 3.52 15.92 1.76
C VAL A 56 2.32 16.53 2.46
N ASP A 57 2.32 17.85 2.56
CA ASP A 57 1.18 18.64 3.00
C ASP A 57 0.09 18.62 1.92
N LEU A 58 -0.93 17.81 2.20
CA LEU A 58 -2.12 17.67 1.39
C LEU A 58 -3.28 18.41 2.08
N PRO A 59 -4.23 18.98 1.32
CA PRO A 59 -5.44 19.55 1.90
C PRO A 59 -6.12 18.57 2.87
N GLU A 60 -6.52 19.07 4.04
CA GLU A 60 -7.03 18.24 5.14
C GLU A 60 -8.14 17.27 4.70
N THR A 61 -9.03 17.72 3.81
CA THR A 61 -10.11 16.89 3.25
C THR A 61 -9.57 15.72 2.43
N ALA A 62 -8.57 15.94 1.57
CA ALA A 62 -7.92 14.90 0.79
C ALA A 62 -7.15 13.93 1.71
N ALA A 63 -6.44 14.44 2.71
CA ALA A 63 -5.73 13.63 3.70
C ALA A 63 -6.70 12.70 4.46
N LYS A 64 -7.86 13.22 4.90
CA LYS A 64 -8.93 12.43 5.53
C LYS A 64 -9.46 11.33 4.63
N HIS A 65 -9.76 11.62 3.37
CA HIS A 65 -10.24 10.61 2.42
C HIS A 65 -9.19 9.53 2.14
N LEU A 66 -7.91 9.89 2.04
CA LEU A 66 -6.83 8.92 1.87
C LEU A 66 -6.65 8.04 3.11
N ALA A 67 -6.74 8.62 4.30
CA ALA A 67 -6.70 7.87 5.56
C ALA A 67 -7.86 6.86 5.64
N GLU A 68 -9.07 7.29 5.29
CA GLU A 68 -10.24 6.42 5.26
C GLU A 68 -10.12 5.31 4.20
N ALA A 69 -9.63 5.64 3.00
CA ALA A 69 -9.37 4.64 1.95
C ALA A 69 -8.35 3.58 2.43
N ARG A 70 -7.29 3.98 3.14
CA ARG A 70 -6.33 3.03 3.75
C ARG A 70 -7.00 2.17 4.81
N ARG A 71 -7.86 2.75 5.66
CA ARG A 71 -8.62 2.01 6.67
C ARG A 71 -9.53 0.97 6.02
N LEU A 72 -10.30 1.36 5.01
CA LEU A 72 -11.22 0.48 4.28
C LEU A 72 -10.48 -0.65 3.56
N ARG A 73 -9.31 -0.39 2.97
CA ARG A 73 -8.47 -1.44 2.37
C ARG A 73 -7.98 -2.47 3.39
N ARG A 74 -7.65 -2.04 4.61
CA ARG A 74 -7.30 -2.99 5.70
C ARG A 74 -8.49 -3.88 6.06
N VAL A 75 -9.67 -3.26 6.25
CA VAL A 75 -10.90 -3.99 6.54
C VAL A 75 -11.25 -4.97 5.42
N GLU A 76 -11.13 -4.56 4.15
CA GLU A 76 -11.35 -5.42 2.99
C GLU A 76 -10.37 -6.60 3.00
N SER A 77 -9.09 -6.35 3.23
CA SER A 77 -8.06 -7.39 3.29
C SER A 77 -8.32 -8.40 4.40
N GLU A 78 -8.70 -7.92 5.59
CA GLU A 78 -9.05 -8.76 6.74
C GLU A 78 -10.29 -9.61 6.45
N ALA A 79 -11.36 -8.99 5.95
CA ALA A 79 -12.60 -9.69 5.59
C ALA A 79 -12.37 -10.74 4.49
N ARG A 80 -11.55 -10.40 3.47
CA ARG A 80 -11.17 -11.33 2.41
C ARG A 80 -10.37 -12.52 2.95
N SER A 81 -9.46 -12.27 3.89
CA SER A 81 -8.69 -13.34 4.54
C SER A 81 -9.60 -14.27 5.35
N ALA A 82 -10.48 -13.70 6.18
CA ALA A 82 -11.45 -14.45 6.97
C ALA A 82 -12.39 -15.29 6.08
N ALA A 83 -12.96 -14.70 5.03
CA ALA A 83 -13.80 -15.43 4.08
C ALA A 83 -13.05 -16.57 3.39
N ALA A 84 -11.77 -16.37 3.03
CA ALA A 84 -10.95 -17.43 2.45
C ALA A 84 -10.68 -18.58 3.44
N THR A 85 -10.54 -18.30 4.73
CA THR A 85 -10.42 -19.32 5.78
C THR A 85 -11.72 -20.10 5.92
N GLU A 86 -12.86 -19.44 6.08
CA GLU A 86 -14.17 -20.10 6.18
C GLU A 86 -14.49 -20.97 4.95
N LEU A 87 -14.17 -20.48 3.74
CA LEU A 87 -14.33 -21.27 2.50
C LEU A 87 -13.46 -22.53 2.49
N ARG A 88 -12.25 -22.49 3.08
CA ARG A 88 -11.40 -23.68 3.20
C ARG A 88 -12.00 -24.67 4.19
N GLU A 89 -12.44 -24.22 5.36
CA GLU A 89 -13.06 -25.08 6.37
C GLU A 89 -14.32 -25.76 5.82
N ALA A 90 -15.18 -25.01 5.13
CA ALA A 90 -16.34 -25.56 4.45
C ALA A 90 -15.95 -26.62 3.40
N ALA A 91 -14.94 -26.34 2.56
CA ALA A 91 -14.46 -27.29 1.57
C ALA A 91 -13.89 -28.57 2.21
N VAL A 92 -13.13 -28.45 3.30
CA VAL A 92 -12.57 -29.60 4.03
C VAL A 92 -13.70 -30.45 4.61
N GLU A 93 -14.70 -29.83 5.25
CA GLU A 93 -15.83 -30.55 5.84
C GLU A 93 -16.68 -31.26 4.78
N LEU A 94 -17.02 -30.59 3.68
CA LEU A 94 -17.77 -31.21 2.58
C LEU A 94 -17.01 -32.40 1.96
N LYS A 95 -15.69 -32.30 1.82
CA LYS A 95 -14.85 -33.41 1.37
C LYS A 95 -14.87 -34.57 2.36
N ARG A 96 -14.83 -34.32 3.68
CA ARG A 96 -14.93 -35.36 4.73
C ARG A 96 -16.27 -36.10 4.68
N GLN A 97 -17.34 -35.42 4.26
CA GLN A 97 -18.65 -36.03 4.03
C GLN A 97 -18.76 -36.84 2.73
N GLY A 98 -17.67 -36.90 1.94
CA GLY A 98 -17.59 -37.74 0.74
C GLY A 98 -18.11 -37.09 -0.53
N LEU A 99 -18.35 -35.77 -0.53
CA LEU A 99 -18.80 -35.06 -1.73
C LEU A 99 -17.73 -35.11 -2.83
N SER A 100 -18.17 -35.18 -4.08
CA SER A 100 -17.29 -35.06 -5.23
C SER A 100 -16.73 -33.64 -5.31
N MET A 101 -15.55 -33.46 -5.92
CA MET A 101 -14.95 -32.13 -6.12
C MET A 101 -15.82 -31.19 -6.96
N ARG A 102 -16.71 -31.75 -7.79
CA ARG A 102 -17.66 -30.97 -8.59
C ARG A 102 -18.78 -30.43 -7.70
N ASP A 103 -19.44 -31.31 -6.95
CA ASP A 103 -20.54 -30.91 -6.05
C ASP A 103 -20.05 -29.96 -4.96
N LEU A 104 -18.83 -30.17 -4.45
CA LEU A 104 -18.19 -29.25 -3.51
C LEU A 104 -18.02 -27.86 -4.11
N GLY A 105 -17.48 -27.77 -5.34
CA GLY A 105 -17.29 -26.50 -6.04
C GLY A 105 -18.61 -25.76 -6.23
N ASP A 106 -19.65 -26.47 -6.69
CA ASP A 106 -20.99 -25.92 -6.87
C ASP A 106 -21.59 -25.44 -5.52
N ALA A 107 -21.41 -26.21 -4.44
CA ALA A 107 -21.95 -25.88 -3.11
C ALA A 107 -21.33 -24.63 -2.49
N ILE A 108 -20.02 -24.38 -2.69
CA ILE A 108 -19.32 -23.21 -2.12
C ILE A 108 -19.14 -22.07 -3.13
N GLY A 109 -19.72 -22.20 -4.33
CA GLY A 109 -19.72 -21.16 -5.36
C GLY A 109 -18.37 -20.91 -6.03
N VAL A 110 -17.52 -21.94 -6.16
CA VAL A 110 -16.20 -21.83 -6.80
C VAL A 110 -16.03 -22.89 -7.90
N SER A 111 -15.09 -22.65 -8.82
CA SER A 111 -14.79 -23.65 -9.85
C SER A 111 -14.23 -24.95 -9.24
N HIS A 112 -14.41 -26.06 -9.95
CA HIS A 112 -13.83 -27.37 -9.59
C HIS A 112 -12.32 -27.29 -9.30
N GLN A 113 -11.56 -26.53 -10.11
CA GLN A 113 -10.13 -26.36 -9.89
C GLN A 113 -9.83 -25.64 -8.57
N ARG A 114 -10.65 -24.63 -8.21
CA ARG A 114 -10.52 -23.91 -6.95
C ARG A 114 -10.91 -24.79 -5.75
N ALA A 115 -11.96 -25.60 -5.87
CA ALA A 115 -12.34 -26.62 -4.90
C ALA A 115 -11.19 -27.60 -4.61
N SER A 116 -10.52 -28.09 -5.67
CA SER A 116 -9.34 -28.94 -5.53
C SER A 116 -8.18 -28.24 -4.80
N GLN A 117 -7.89 -26.97 -5.11
CA GLN A 117 -6.86 -26.19 -4.40
C GLN A 117 -7.17 -25.99 -2.92
N LEU A 118 -8.43 -25.66 -2.58
CA LEU A 118 -8.86 -25.42 -1.20
C LEU A 118 -8.74 -26.68 -0.34
N THR A 119 -8.93 -27.86 -0.92
CA THR A 119 -8.86 -29.14 -0.20
C THR A 119 -7.53 -29.88 -0.31
N SER A 120 -6.55 -29.30 -1.03
CA SER A 120 -5.20 -29.86 -1.23
C SER A 120 -4.10 -29.03 -0.53
N GLY A 121 -4.45 -27.92 0.11
CA GLY A 121 -3.52 -27.12 0.89
C GLY A 121 -3.07 -27.87 2.14
N ARG A 122 -1.80 -28.27 2.17
CA ARG A 122 -1.09 -28.74 3.37
C ARG A 122 -1.02 -27.60 4.39
N THR A 123 -1.39 -27.88 5.64
CA THR A 123 -1.09 -27.05 6.81
C THR A 123 0.42 -26.82 6.93
#